data_AF-A0A849RRP6-F1
#
_entry.id   AF-A0A849RRP6-F1
#
_cell.length_a   1.000
_cell.length_b   1.000
_cell.length_c   1.000
_cell.angle_alpha   90.00
_cell.angle_beta   90.00
_cell.angle_gamma   90.00
#
_symmetry.space_group_name_H-M   'P 1'
#
loop_
_entity.id
_entity.type
_entity.pdbx_description
1 polymer ?
#
loop_
_entity_poly.entity_id
_entity_poly.type
_entity_poly.pdbx_seq_one_letter_code
_entity_poly.pdbx_strand_id
1 'polypeptide(L)'
;MKKQRAGFVLAAAALLCLSGPVAAMAATVSAGDTGDPLNRGIAYAWTVNMNGNDTTAGSTPNYAGSVGSLSWNDPINAGDPIGTGWTHTSNWTALTLTEAADLSVTLAANSSSLVPAFSLYAGQQQTDNGGNFGWHVYNNAGNFDWSTADPAYDSSSLNYIGNEANLGGLSSITKVFSSLAAGDYTLIFGGNPPAGTAGSGVGYQATLTTAPVPVPAAVWLFGSGLAGVVAFARRRMSA
;
A
#
# COMPACT_ATOMS: atom_id res chain seq x y z
N MET A 1 -43.91 52.04 30.97
CA MET A 1 -44.59 50.77 30.59
C MET A 1 -44.83 50.84 29.09
N LYS A 2 -44.45 49.96 28.16
CA LYS A 2 -43.83 48.62 28.11
C LYS A 2 -42.90 48.64 26.88
N LYS A 3 -41.65 48.17 27.00
CA LYS A 3 -40.72 48.00 25.86
C LYS A 3 -41.04 46.67 25.15
N GLN A 4 -41.31 46.72 23.84
CA GLN A 4 -41.38 45.53 22.99
C GLN A 4 -40.00 44.88 22.88
N ARG A 5 -39.90 43.59 23.19
CA ARG A 5 -38.70 42.77 22.95
C ARG A 5 -38.88 42.04 21.63
N ALA A 6 -38.06 42.40 20.63
CA ALA A 6 -37.93 41.65 19.40
C ALA A 6 -37.19 40.34 19.70
N GLY A 7 -37.84 39.21 19.41
CA GLY A 7 -37.23 37.88 19.50
C GLY A 7 -36.22 37.66 18.38
N PHE A 8 -34.99 37.29 18.74
CA PHE A 8 -33.98 36.81 17.81
C PHE A 8 -34.20 35.30 17.63
N VAL A 9 -34.68 34.90 16.46
CA VAL A 9 -34.68 33.50 16.04
C VAL A 9 -33.26 33.19 15.54
N LEU A 10 -32.53 32.33 16.28
CA LEU A 10 -31.30 31.72 15.80
C LEU A 10 -31.68 30.65 14.76
N ALA A 11 -31.47 30.92 13.48
CA ALA A 11 -31.54 29.89 12.45
C ALA A 11 -30.24 29.07 12.50
N ALA A 12 -30.32 27.86 13.05
CA ALA A 12 -29.26 26.87 12.96
C ALA A 12 -29.29 26.26 11.54
N ALA A 13 -28.29 26.59 10.71
CA ALA A 13 -28.11 25.95 9.41
C ALA A 13 -27.43 24.59 9.61
N ALA A 14 -28.22 23.52 9.58
CA ALA A 14 -27.70 22.16 9.46
C ALA A 14 -27.38 21.91 7.97
N LEU A 15 -26.10 22.02 7.60
CA LEU A 15 -25.62 21.53 6.30
C LEU A 15 -25.42 20.01 6.41
N LEU A 16 -26.42 19.26 5.97
CA LEU A 16 -26.35 17.82 5.82
C LEU A 16 -25.52 17.53 4.55
N CYS A 17 -24.23 17.25 4.69
CA CYS A 17 -23.41 16.79 3.56
C CYS A 17 -23.85 15.37 3.16
N LEU A 18 -24.66 15.25 2.09
CA LEU A 18 -24.85 13.99 1.40
C LEU A 18 -23.59 13.66 0.58
N SER A 19 -22.56 13.13 1.22
CA SER A 19 -21.48 12.43 0.51
C SER A 19 -21.90 10.98 0.31
N GLY A 20 -22.55 10.69 -0.82
CA GLY A 20 -22.70 9.30 -1.28
C GLY A 20 -21.33 8.69 -1.60
N PRO A 21 -21.19 7.35 -1.59
CA PRO A 21 -19.93 6.70 -1.94
C PRO A 21 -19.55 7.08 -3.38
N VAL A 22 -18.38 7.71 -3.55
CA VAL A 22 -17.80 7.96 -4.88
C VAL A 22 -17.28 6.64 -5.41
N ALA A 23 -17.68 6.25 -6.63
CA ALA A 23 -17.17 5.03 -7.26
C ALA A 23 -15.63 5.12 -7.40
N ALA A 24 -14.92 4.04 -7.04
CA ALA A 24 -13.48 3.96 -7.25
C ALA A 24 -13.17 4.04 -8.76
N MET A 25 -12.11 4.76 -9.12
CA MET A 25 -11.62 4.83 -10.49
C MET A 25 -10.67 3.66 -10.79
N ALA A 26 -10.37 3.43 -12.07
CA ALA A 26 -9.47 2.35 -12.46
C ALA A 26 -8.02 2.80 -12.24
N ALA A 27 -7.26 2.02 -11.47
CA ALA A 27 -5.81 2.17 -11.36
C ALA A 27 -5.13 1.88 -12.70
N THR A 28 -3.93 2.46 -12.89
CA THR A 28 -3.06 2.03 -13.99
C THR A 28 -2.23 0.84 -13.51
N VAL A 29 -2.36 -0.29 -14.19
CA VAL A 29 -1.60 -1.52 -13.92
C VAL A 29 -0.86 -1.88 -15.20
N SER A 30 0.44 -2.08 -15.11
CA SER A 30 1.27 -2.58 -16.21
C SER A 30 2.15 -3.72 -15.73
N ALA A 31 2.38 -4.71 -16.60
CA ALA A 31 3.50 -5.62 -16.38
C ALA A 31 4.78 -4.79 -16.31
N GLY A 32 5.57 -4.98 -15.26
CA GLY A 32 6.86 -4.33 -15.13
C GLY A 32 7.90 -4.98 -16.05
N ASP A 33 9.13 -4.49 -15.98
CA ASP A 33 10.24 -5.07 -16.73
C ASP A 33 10.55 -6.46 -16.16
N THR A 34 9.96 -7.51 -16.74
CA THR A 34 10.16 -8.90 -16.31
C THR A 34 11.57 -9.41 -16.57
N GLY A 35 12.40 -8.61 -17.23
CA GLY A 35 13.79 -8.94 -17.48
C GLY A 35 14.66 -7.76 -17.08
N ASP A 36 15.47 -7.95 -16.04
CA ASP A 36 16.84 -7.56 -16.29
C ASP A 36 17.39 -8.59 -17.29
N PRO A 37 17.72 -8.21 -18.54
CA PRO A 37 18.40 -9.11 -19.49
C PRO A 37 19.73 -9.67 -18.97
N LEU A 38 20.23 -9.15 -17.84
CA LEU A 38 21.46 -9.54 -17.18
C LEU A 38 21.23 -10.20 -15.80
N ASN A 39 19.98 -10.33 -15.32
CA ASN A 39 19.62 -10.99 -14.05
C ASN A 39 20.23 -10.35 -12.79
N ARG A 40 20.20 -9.03 -12.72
CA ARG A 40 20.81 -8.18 -11.71
C ARG A 40 19.69 -7.32 -11.08
N GLY A 41 19.43 -7.47 -9.77
CA GLY A 41 18.48 -6.63 -9.04
C GLY A 41 17.10 -7.23 -8.72
N ILE A 42 16.26 -6.45 -8.01
CA ILE A 42 14.80 -6.69 -7.93
C ILE A 42 14.21 -6.38 -9.30
N ALA A 43 13.62 -7.39 -9.96
CA ALA A 43 12.72 -7.16 -11.07
C ALA A 43 11.30 -6.93 -10.53
N TYR A 44 10.75 -5.74 -10.76
CA TYR A 44 9.34 -5.49 -10.51
C TYR A 44 8.52 -6.18 -11.59
N ALA A 45 7.79 -7.23 -11.19
CA ALA A 45 6.85 -7.92 -12.07
C ALA A 45 5.68 -7.01 -12.47
N TRP A 46 5.39 -6.00 -11.63
CA TRP A 46 4.27 -5.09 -11.81
C TRP A 46 4.65 -3.66 -11.47
N THR A 47 4.07 -2.73 -12.22
CA THR A 47 3.99 -1.32 -11.85
C THR A 47 2.52 -0.94 -11.69
N VAL A 48 2.19 -0.26 -10.60
CA VAL A 48 0.83 0.17 -10.28
C VAL A 48 0.84 1.62 -9.86
N ASN A 49 -0.01 2.44 -10.48
CA ASN A 49 -0.21 3.84 -10.09
C ASN A 49 -1.67 4.03 -9.63
N MET A 50 -1.84 4.60 -8.44
CA MET A 50 -3.15 4.81 -7.80
C MET A 50 -3.25 6.21 -7.18
N ASN A 51 -4.43 6.82 -7.28
CA ASN A 51 -4.82 8.01 -6.51
C ASN A 51 -5.53 7.62 -5.19
N GLY A 52 -6.14 8.58 -4.50
CA GLY A 52 -6.84 8.35 -3.23
C GLY A 52 -8.13 7.51 -3.30
N ASN A 53 -8.65 7.16 -4.48
CA ASN A 53 -9.91 6.44 -4.65
C ASN A 53 -9.90 5.56 -5.93
N ASP A 54 -8.95 4.63 -6.02
CA ASP A 54 -8.73 3.74 -7.15
C ASP A 54 -8.90 2.26 -6.79
N THR A 55 -9.08 1.42 -7.81
CA THR A 55 -8.99 -0.03 -7.70
C THR A 55 -8.27 -0.67 -8.88
N THR A 56 -7.52 -1.75 -8.62
CA THR A 56 -6.96 -2.61 -9.68
C THR A 56 -7.93 -3.71 -10.12
N ALA A 57 -9.11 -3.83 -9.50
CA ALA A 57 -10.08 -4.85 -9.87
C ALA A 57 -10.53 -4.65 -11.33
N GLY A 58 -10.42 -5.69 -12.14
CA GLY A 58 -10.75 -5.62 -13.58
C GLY A 58 -9.73 -4.85 -14.43
N SER A 59 -8.53 -4.57 -13.92
CA SER A 59 -7.45 -3.98 -14.71
C SER A 59 -7.10 -4.84 -15.92
N THR A 60 -6.59 -4.21 -16.97
CA THR A 60 -5.99 -4.90 -18.13
C THR A 60 -4.57 -4.36 -18.34
N PRO A 61 -3.52 -5.18 -18.18
CA PRO A 61 -3.52 -6.60 -17.79
C PRO A 61 -4.15 -6.88 -16.41
N ASN A 62 -4.62 -8.12 -16.24
CA ASN A 62 -5.13 -8.59 -14.95
C ASN A 62 -3.97 -8.66 -13.94
N TYR A 63 -4.16 -8.13 -12.74
CA TYR A 63 -3.13 -8.13 -11.71
C TYR A 63 -3.03 -9.51 -11.05
N ALA A 64 -2.28 -10.41 -11.70
CA ALA A 64 -2.17 -11.82 -11.36
C ALA A 64 -0.85 -12.41 -11.87
N GLY A 65 -0.29 -13.39 -11.19
CA GLY A 65 0.99 -13.98 -11.58
C GLY A 65 1.26 -15.34 -10.92
N SER A 66 2.54 -15.71 -10.83
CA SER A 66 2.99 -16.91 -10.11
C SER A 66 4.13 -16.55 -9.16
N VAL A 67 4.14 -17.20 -8.00
CA VAL A 67 5.19 -17.10 -6.98
C VAL A 67 5.61 -18.49 -6.53
N GLY A 68 6.72 -18.60 -5.80
CA GLY A 68 7.07 -19.82 -5.09
C GLY A 68 6.16 -20.03 -3.89
N SER A 69 5.76 -21.27 -3.64
CA SER A 69 4.95 -21.61 -2.47
C SER A 69 5.65 -21.23 -1.17
N LEU A 70 6.98 -21.23 -1.10
CA LEU A 70 7.76 -20.82 0.09
C LEU A 70 8.36 -19.41 -0.04
N SER A 71 7.99 -18.65 -1.07
CA SER A 71 8.77 -17.47 -1.46
C SER A 71 8.69 -16.30 -0.48
N TRP A 72 7.62 -16.22 0.32
CA TRP A 72 7.50 -15.14 1.31
C TRP A 72 8.14 -15.51 2.64
N ASN A 73 8.11 -16.79 3.01
CA ASN A 73 8.73 -17.29 4.23
C ASN A 73 9.15 -18.74 4.04
N ASP A 74 10.45 -18.98 4.00
CA ASP A 74 11.02 -20.31 3.97
C ASP A 74 11.76 -20.60 5.29
N PRO A 75 11.32 -21.61 6.07
CA PRO A 75 12.02 -22.02 7.28
C PRO A 75 13.49 -22.41 7.06
N ILE A 76 13.90 -22.78 5.84
CA ILE A 76 15.32 -23.06 5.56
C ILE A 76 16.22 -21.84 5.78
N ASN A 77 15.65 -20.64 5.67
CA ASN A 77 16.33 -19.36 5.83
C ASN A 77 16.20 -18.79 7.26
N ALA A 78 15.66 -19.54 8.22
CA ALA A 78 15.40 -19.03 9.59
C ALA A 78 16.67 -18.55 10.35
N GLY A 79 17.87 -18.87 9.85
CA GLY A 79 19.15 -18.38 10.39
C GLY A 79 19.88 -17.38 9.49
N ASP A 80 19.29 -16.98 8.36
CA ASP A 80 19.89 -16.01 7.45
C ASP A 80 19.88 -14.60 8.07
N PRO A 81 21.00 -13.85 8.06
CA PRO A 81 21.08 -12.51 8.66
C PRO A 81 20.21 -11.46 7.95
N ILE A 82 19.79 -11.71 6.70
CA ILE A 82 18.92 -10.82 5.93
C ILE A 82 17.46 -11.15 6.23
N GLY A 83 17.04 -12.41 6.10
CA GLY A 83 15.65 -12.80 6.40
C GLY A 83 15.18 -14.06 5.68
N THR A 84 13.88 -14.37 5.80
CA THR A 84 13.36 -15.69 5.36
C THR A 84 12.70 -15.71 3.99
N GLY A 85 12.42 -14.56 3.39
CA GLY A 85 11.78 -14.49 2.08
C GLY A 85 12.77 -14.73 0.96
N TRP A 86 12.33 -15.32 -0.15
CA TRP A 86 13.10 -15.51 -1.38
C TRP A 86 12.81 -14.40 -2.40
N THR A 87 13.82 -13.63 -2.77
CA THR A 87 13.70 -12.48 -3.68
C THR A 87 13.17 -12.88 -5.05
N HIS A 88 13.78 -13.88 -5.70
CA HIS A 88 13.51 -14.19 -7.11
C HIS A 88 12.30 -15.11 -7.35
N THR A 89 11.79 -15.76 -6.31
CA THR A 89 10.55 -16.56 -6.41
C THR A 89 9.35 -15.80 -5.85
N SER A 90 9.55 -14.62 -5.26
CA SER A 90 8.48 -13.67 -4.95
C SER A 90 8.15 -12.80 -6.16
N ASN A 91 7.00 -12.13 -6.13
CA ASN A 91 6.68 -11.09 -7.11
C ASN A 91 6.69 -9.73 -6.44
N TRP A 92 7.37 -8.79 -7.08
CA TRP A 92 7.57 -7.44 -6.58
C TRP A 92 6.72 -6.48 -7.41
N THR A 93 6.05 -5.55 -6.74
CA THR A 93 5.26 -4.49 -7.36
C THR A 93 5.81 -3.13 -6.97
N ALA A 94 6.14 -2.33 -7.98
CA ALA A 94 6.41 -0.91 -7.84
C ALA A 94 5.06 -0.18 -7.77
N LEU A 95 4.67 0.26 -6.59
CA LEU A 95 3.43 0.98 -6.35
C LEU A 95 3.73 2.46 -6.16
N THR A 96 3.04 3.33 -6.89
CA THR A 96 3.07 4.77 -6.66
C THR A 96 1.69 5.26 -6.25
N LEU A 97 1.60 5.86 -5.07
CA LEU A 97 0.42 6.58 -4.60
C LEU A 97 0.58 8.06 -4.93
N THR A 98 -0.30 8.63 -5.74
CA THR A 98 -0.22 10.06 -6.12
C THR A 98 -0.77 10.99 -5.05
N GLU A 99 -1.53 10.44 -4.09
CA GLU A 99 -2.17 11.15 -2.98
C GLU A 99 -2.09 10.29 -1.72
N ALA A 100 -2.30 10.91 -0.55
CA ALA A 100 -2.38 10.16 0.70
C ALA A 100 -3.66 9.28 0.71
N ALA A 101 -3.52 8.01 1.07
CA ALA A 101 -4.60 7.04 1.00
C ALA A 101 -4.51 5.97 2.09
N ASP A 102 -5.65 5.39 2.44
CA ASP A 102 -5.71 4.06 3.03
C ASP A 102 -5.61 3.04 1.90
N LEU A 103 -4.60 2.16 1.93
CA LEU A 103 -4.38 1.12 0.93
C LEU A 103 -4.85 -0.23 1.47
N SER A 104 -5.87 -0.80 0.85
CA SER A 104 -6.29 -2.18 1.08
C SER A 104 -5.68 -3.10 0.02
N VAL A 105 -4.96 -4.12 0.47
CA VAL A 105 -4.31 -5.14 -0.34
C VAL A 105 -5.02 -6.46 -0.10
N THR A 106 -5.55 -7.07 -1.17
CA THR A 106 -6.07 -8.44 -1.15
C THR A 106 -5.21 -9.31 -2.05
N LEU A 107 -4.71 -10.42 -1.50
CA LEU A 107 -3.97 -11.44 -2.24
C LEU A 107 -4.72 -12.77 -2.12
N ALA A 108 -4.98 -13.41 -3.26
CA ALA A 108 -5.72 -14.65 -3.32
C ALA A 108 -5.01 -15.69 -4.18
N ALA A 109 -5.17 -16.97 -3.85
CA ALA A 109 -4.82 -18.08 -4.70
C ALA A 109 -5.64 -18.03 -5.99
N ASN A 110 -4.99 -18.21 -7.14
CA ASN A 110 -5.65 -18.25 -8.44
C ASN A 110 -5.62 -19.67 -8.98
N SER A 111 -6.66 -20.44 -8.67
CA SER A 111 -6.77 -21.87 -9.03
C SER A 111 -5.53 -22.69 -8.63
N SER A 112 -4.95 -22.38 -7.47
CA SER A 112 -3.69 -22.95 -6.97
C SER A 112 -3.77 -23.30 -5.49
N SER A 113 -2.73 -23.95 -4.95
CA SER A 113 -2.58 -24.25 -3.52
C SER A 113 -1.84 -23.14 -2.75
N LEU A 114 -1.81 -21.91 -3.29
CA LEU A 114 -1.12 -20.80 -2.64
C LEU A 114 -1.72 -20.53 -1.25
N VAL A 115 -0.85 -20.44 -0.25
CA VAL A 115 -1.14 -19.81 1.04
C VAL A 115 -0.55 -18.39 0.97
N PRO A 116 -1.33 -17.38 0.52
CA PRO A 116 -0.81 -16.06 0.18
C PRO A 116 -0.25 -15.34 1.38
N ALA A 117 0.86 -14.63 1.22
CA ALA A 117 1.38 -13.67 2.19
C ALA A 117 2.02 -12.49 1.44
N PHE A 118 2.08 -11.34 2.11
CA PHE A 118 2.66 -10.14 1.50
C PHE A 118 3.28 -9.17 2.49
N SER A 119 4.18 -8.34 2.00
CA SER A 119 4.85 -7.27 2.76
C SER A 119 4.88 -5.96 1.97
N LEU A 120 4.75 -4.84 2.68
CA LEU A 120 4.78 -3.49 2.13
C LEU A 120 5.97 -2.71 2.71
N TYR A 121 6.68 -2.01 1.83
CA TYR A 121 7.79 -1.12 2.15
C TYR A 121 7.55 0.25 1.52
N ALA A 122 7.97 1.32 2.18
CA ALA A 122 8.13 2.63 1.57
C ALA A 122 9.40 2.66 0.71
N GLY A 123 9.31 3.32 -0.43
CA GLY A 123 10.35 3.45 -1.44
C GLY A 123 10.30 2.34 -2.48
N GLN A 124 11.09 2.55 -3.54
CA GLN A 124 11.32 1.60 -4.62
C GLN A 124 12.82 1.56 -4.90
N GLN A 125 13.37 0.36 -5.00
CA GLN A 125 14.76 0.18 -5.39
C GLN A 125 14.95 0.41 -6.89
N GLN A 126 15.95 1.22 -7.24
CA GLN A 126 16.29 1.56 -8.63
C GLN A 126 17.68 1.08 -9.06
N THR A 127 18.49 0.60 -8.13
CA THR A 127 19.85 0.15 -8.39
C THR A 127 20.03 -1.33 -8.13
N ASP A 128 20.87 -1.89 -8.98
CA ASP A 128 21.22 -3.27 -9.05
C ASP A 128 21.86 -3.81 -7.75
N ASN A 129 21.48 -5.03 -7.41
CA ASN A 129 21.48 -5.57 -6.07
C ASN A 129 22.52 -6.69 -5.93
N GLY A 130 23.81 -6.36 -5.82
CA GLY A 130 24.81 -7.37 -5.44
C GLY A 130 25.17 -8.37 -6.54
N GLY A 131 26.35 -8.18 -7.14
CA GLY A 131 27.01 -9.18 -7.99
C GLY A 131 26.19 -9.69 -9.19
N ASN A 132 26.74 -10.67 -9.90
CA ASN A 132 26.23 -11.18 -11.17
C ASN A 132 24.90 -11.98 -11.05
N PHE A 133 24.26 -12.02 -9.87
CA PHE A 133 23.12 -12.92 -9.58
C PHE A 133 22.03 -12.38 -8.64
N GLY A 134 22.16 -11.18 -8.07
CA GLY A 134 21.17 -10.66 -7.13
C GLY A 134 21.23 -11.32 -5.75
N TRP A 135 20.77 -10.63 -4.70
CA TRP A 135 20.55 -11.26 -3.40
C TRP A 135 19.29 -12.12 -3.38
N HIS A 136 19.45 -13.39 -3.00
CA HIS A 136 18.38 -14.38 -3.07
C HIS A 136 17.34 -14.26 -1.96
N VAL A 137 17.63 -13.53 -0.88
CA VAL A 137 16.77 -13.45 0.30
C VAL A 137 16.38 -12.02 0.66
N TYR A 138 15.25 -11.82 1.34
CA TYR A 138 14.83 -10.54 1.91
C TYR A 138 14.18 -10.72 3.28
N ASN A 139 14.16 -9.65 4.09
CA ASN A 139 13.42 -9.64 5.36
C ASN A 139 11.95 -9.37 5.11
N ASN A 140 11.12 -10.40 5.17
CA ASN A 140 9.67 -10.33 4.98
C ASN A 140 8.90 -9.66 6.15
N ALA A 141 9.53 -9.41 7.29
CA ALA A 141 8.89 -8.88 8.49
C ALA A 141 9.66 -7.74 9.15
N GLY A 142 10.55 -7.08 8.41
CA GLY A 142 11.37 -5.99 8.91
C GLY A 142 12.20 -5.33 7.82
N ASN A 143 12.97 -4.32 8.20
CA ASN A 143 13.95 -3.73 7.30
C ASN A 143 15.01 -4.76 6.92
N PHE A 144 15.55 -4.62 5.71
CA PHE A 144 16.73 -5.34 5.28
C PHE A 144 17.63 -4.38 4.51
N ASP A 145 18.92 -4.67 4.55
CA ASP A 145 19.93 -3.96 3.80
C ASP A 145 20.85 -4.99 3.16
N TRP A 146 20.72 -5.13 1.85
CA TRP A 146 21.51 -6.07 1.06
C TRP A 146 23.00 -5.68 0.96
N SER A 147 23.34 -4.43 1.21
CA SER A 147 24.71 -3.90 1.21
C SER A 147 25.52 -4.41 2.40
N THR A 148 24.84 -4.86 3.47
CA THR A 148 25.50 -5.51 4.60
C THR A 148 26.19 -6.82 4.22
N ALA A 149 25.73 -7.46 3.14
CA ALA A 149 26.31 -8.69 2.63
C ALA A 149 27.36 -8.45 1.52
N ASP A 150 27.30 -7.33 0.80
CA ASP A 150 28.39 -6.80 -0.06
C ASP A 150 28.37 -5.25 -0.08
N PRO A 151 29.34 -4.58 0.55
CA PRO A 151 29.36 -3.12 0.69
C PRO A 151 29.63 -2.36 -0.62
N ALA A 152 29.90 -3.07 -1.73
CA ALA A 152 30.08 -2.46 -3.05
C ALA A 152 28.75 -2.03 -3.71
N TYR A 153 27.61 -2.44 -3.17
CA TYR A 153 26.28 -2.19 -3.72
C TYR A 153 25.42 -1.41 -2.73
N ASP A 154 24.81 -0.30 -3.18
CA ASP A 154 23.82 0.44 -2.38
C ASP A 154 22.44 -0.17 -2.56
N SER A 155 21.89 -0.69 -1.47
CA SER A 155 20.55 -1.30 -1.40
C SER A 155 19.58 -0.53 -0.51
N SER A 156 19.93 0.68 -0.09
CA SER A 156 19.12 1.42 0.87
C SER A 156 18.04 2.25 0.19
N SER A 157 16.89 1.63 -0.09
CA SER A 157 15.70 2.36 -0.57
C SER A 157 14.37 1.87 -0.01
N LEU A 158 14.36 0.76 0.74
CA LEU A 158 13.12 0.13 1.23
C LEU A 158 13.02 0.22 2.75
N ASN A 159 11.96 0.87 3.24
CA ASN A 159 11.65 0.95 4.66
C ASN A 159 10.37 0.16 4.98
N TYR A 160 10.47 -0.83 5.84
CA TYR A 160 9.37 -1.71 6.21
C TYR A 160 8.21 -0.92 6.83
N ILE A 161 7.00 -1.17 6.32
CA ILE A 161 5.75 -0.62 6.85
C ILE A 161 4.98 -1.71 7.60
N GLY A 162 4.86 -2.89 7.00
CA GLY A 162 4.10 -3.99 7.57
C GLY A 162 3.92 -5.15 6.61
N ASN A 163 3.33 -6.22 7.13
CA ASN A 163 3.07 -7.43 6.38
C ASN A 163 1.74 -8.07 6.78
N GLU A 164 1.29 -9.03 5.99
CA GLU A 164 0.20 -9.94 6.35
C GLU A 164 0.66 -11.39 6.14
N ALA A 165 0.96 -12.06 7.25
CA ALA A 165 1.30 -13.47 7.27
C ALA A 165 0.02 -14.30 7.38
N ASN A 166 -0.23 -15.16 6.39
CA ASN A 166 -1.39 -16.05 6.41
C ASN A 166 -1.14 -17.29 7.28
N LEU A 167 -1.19 -17.08 8.59
CA LEU A 167 -1.01 -18.15 9.58
C LEU A 167 -2.19 -19.13 9.61
N GLY A 168 -3.33 -18.74 9.03
CA GLY A 168 -4.55 -19.55 8.98
C GLY A 168 -4.64 -20.52 7.80
N GLY A 169 -3.69 -20.49 6.86
CA GLY A 169 -3.75 -21.33 5.66
C GLY A 169 -4.91 -21.00 4.72
N LEU A 170 -5.41 -19.76 4.76
CA LEU A 170 -6.53 -19.32 3.93
C LEU A 170 -6.14 -19.23 2.46
N SER A 171 -7.10 -19.33 1.53
CA SER A 171 -6.83 -19.11 0.11
C SER A 171 -6.84 -17.63 -0.29
N SER A 172 -7.21 -16.73 0.62
CA SER A 172 -7.21 -15.28 0.40
C SER A 172 -7.06 -14.55 1.73
N ILE A 173 -6.30 -13.45 1.71
CA ILE A 173 -6.10 -12.55 2.83
C ILE A 173 -6.21 -11.09 2.37
N THR A 174 -6.63 -10.22 3.30
CA THR A 174 -6.74 -8.78 3.06
C THR A 174 -6.15 -8.02 4.24
N LYS A 175 -5.36 -6.97 3.97
CA LYS A 175 -4.87 -6.02 4.98
C LYS A 175 -5.06 -4.59 4.50
N VAL A 176 -5.43 -3.70 5.43
CA VAL A 176 -5.47 -2.26 5.21
C VAL A 176 -4.25 -1.61 5.86
N PHE A 177 -3.50 -0.85 5.07
CA PHE A 177 -2.45 0.07 5.51
C PHE A 177 -3.02 1.48 5.55
N SER A 178 -3.20 2.02 6.74
CA SER A 178 -3.87 3.31 6.92
C SER A 178 -2.92 4.50 6.85
N SER A 179 -3.42 5.64 6.37
CA SER A 179 -2.72 6.92 6.35
C SER A 179 -1.36 6.88 5.63
N LEU A 180 -1.27 6.13 4.53
CA LEU A 180 -0.07 6.17 3.70
C LEU A 180 0.03 7.54 3.04
N ALA A 181 1.23 8.14 3.04
CA ALA A 181 1.48 9.38 2.32
C ALA A 181 1.50 9.12 0.81
N ALA A 182 1.37 10.18 0.00
CA ALA A 182 1.75 10.10 -1.40
C ALA A 182 3.24 9.73 -1.50
N GLY A 183 3.59 8.88 -2.46
CA GLY A 183 4.96 8.42 -2.65
C GLY A 183 5.05 7.05 -3.29
N ASP A 184 6.29 6.57 -3.37
CA ASP A 184 6.64 5.28 -3.93
C ASP A 184 6.72 4.22 -2.83
N TYR A 185 6.27 3.02 -3.18
CA TYR A 185 6.19 1.85 -2.32
C TYR A 185 6.56 0.59 -3.09
N THR A 186 6.97 -0.42 -2.34
CA THR A 186 7.23 -1.77 -2.83
C THR A 186 6.33 -2.75 -2.11
N LEU A 187 5.55 -3.50 -2.88
CA LEU A 187 4.68 -4.56 -2.39
C LEU A 187 5.21 -5.91 -2.89
N ILE A 188 5.41 -6.85 -1.97
CA ILE A 188 5.97 -8.17 -2.27
C ILE A 188 4.92 -9.22 -2.01
N PHE A 189 4.68 -10.08 -2.99
CA PHE A 189 3.80 -11.23 -2.91
C PHE A 189 4.59 -12.53 -2.86
N GLY A 190 4.13 -13.46 -2.03
CA GLY A 190 4.67 -14.81 -2.01
C GLY A 190 3.79 -15.79 -1.23
N GLY A 191 4.32 -16.99 -1.03
CA GLY A 191 3.65 -18.03 -0.23
C GLY A 191 4.23 -18.19 1.18
N ASN A 192 3.33 -18.49 2.14
CA ASN A 192 3.63 -18.81 3.54
C ASN A 192 2.91 -20.09 4.01
N PRO A 193 3.18 -21.25 3.39
CA PRO A 193 2.52 -22.50 3.71
C PRO A 193 3.04 -23.06 5.04
N PRO A 194 2.35 -24.04 5.61
CA PRO A 194 2.84 -24.74 6.80
C PRO A 194 4.24 -25.33 6.61
N ALA A 195 4.99 -25.44 7.70
CA ALA A 195 6.31 -26.06 7.70
C ALA A 195 6.27 -27.49 7.13
N GLY A 196 7.29 -27.85 6.34
CA GLY A 196 7.37 -29.14 5.66
C GLY A 196 6.68 -29.18 4.29
N THR A 197 6.05 -28.08 3.84
CA THR A 197 5.53 -27.97 2.47
C THR A 197 6.68 -27.93 1.46
N ALA A 198 6.60 -28.75 0.40
CA ALA A 198 7.59 -28.71 -0.68
C ALA A 198 7.45 -27.43 -1.52
N GLY A 199 8.59 -26.88 -1.96
CA GLY A 199 8.64 -25.74 -2.86
C GLY A 199 8.03 -26.06 -4.22
N SER A 200 7.11 -25.21 -4.71
CA SER A 200 6.51 -25.30 -6.04
C SER A 200 6.08 -23.93 -6.55
N GLY A 201 5.89 -23.77 -7.86
CA GLY A 201 5.27 -22.56 -8.42
C GLY A 201 3.75 -22.59 -8.24
N VAL A 202 3.17 -21.51 -7.72
CA VAL A 202 1.73 -21.38 -7.45
C VAL A 202 1.19 -20.02 -7.91
N GLY A 203 0.01 -20.04 -8.53
CA GLY A 203 -0.63 -18.85 -9.10
C GLY A 203 -1.35 -17.98 -8.06
N TYR A 204 -1.34 -16.66 -8.26
CA TYR A 204 -2.08 -15.69 -7.47
C TYR A 204 -2.89 -14.71 -8.32
N GLN A 205 -3.83 -14.04 -7.66
CA GLN A 205 -4.59 -12.89 -8.12
C GLN A 205 -4.53 -11.84 -7.00
N ALA A 206 -4.16 -10.61 -7.33
CA ALA A 206 -4.10 -9.50 -6.39
C ALA A 206 -5.15 -8.43 -6.71
N THR A 207 -5.61 -7.72 -5.70
CA THR A 207 -6.49 -6.56 -5.84
C THR A 207 -6.06 -5.50 -4.84
N LEU A 208 -5.75 -4.31 -5.35
CA LEU A 208 -5.51 -3.13 -4.53
C LEU A 208 -6.72 -2.20 -4.64
N THR A 209 -7.04 -1.55 -3.52
CA THR A 209 -8.03 -0.47 -3.46
C THR A 209 -7.49 0.62 -2.57
N THR A 210 -7.65 1.87 -2.99
CA THR A 210 -7.34 3.05 -2.18
C THR A 210 -8.62 3.74 -1.73
N ALA A 211 -8.59 4.32 -0.53
CA ALA A 211 -9.64 5.19 -0.02
C ALA A 211 -9.04 6.49 0.52
N PRO A 212 -9.74 7.64 0.41
CA PRO A 212 -9.20 8.91 0.86
C PRO A 212 -8.98 8.90 2.38
N VAL A 213 -7.83 9.40 2.84
CA VAL A 213 -7.58 9.57 4.28
C VAL A 213 -8.54 10.63 4.83
N PRO A 214 -9.33 10.35 5.88
CA PRO A 214 -10.22 11.35 6.46
C PRO A 214 -9.43 12.54 7.00
N VAL A 215 -9.51 13.69 6.32
CA VAL A 215 -8.97 14.93 6.87
C VAL A 215 -9.78 15.30 8.12
N PRO A 216 -9.14 15.61 9.26
CA PRO A 216 -9.85 15.99 10.46
C PRO A 216 -10.81 17.15 10.16
N ALA A 217 -12.09 17.01 10.53
CA ALA A 217 -13.13 18.02 10.34
C ALA A 217 -12.75 19.42 10.88
N ALA A 218 -11.74 19.48 11.77
CA ALA A 218 -11.11 20.68 12.27
C ALA A 218 -10.64 21.64 11.16
N VAL A 219 -10.09 21.18 10.03
CA VAL A 219 -9.62 22.09 8.96
C VAL A 219 -10.78 22.94 8.40
N TRP A 220 -11.96 22.32 8.24
CA TRP A 220 -13.17 23.00 7.79
C TRP A 220 -13.82 23.85 8.90
N LEU A 221 -13.77 23.40 10.16
CA LEU A 221 -14.25 24.18 11.30
C LEU A 221 -13.38 25.42 11.57
N PHE A 222 -12.06 25.33 11.39
CA PHE A 222 -11.16 26.48 11.50
C PHE A 222 -11.35 27.44 10.33
N GLY A 223 -11.49 26.95 9.10
CA GLY A 223 -11.77 27.79 7.93
C GLY A 223 -13.10 28.54 8.04
N SER A 224 -14.18 27.83 8.37
CA SER A 224 -15.51 28.43 8.56
C SER A 224 -15.60 29.31 9.82
N GLY A 225 -14.93 28.92 10.90
CA GLY A 225 -14.82 29.69 12.13
C GLY A 225 -14.12 31.04 11.92
N LEU A 226 -12.99 31.05 11.20
CA LEU A 226 -12.28 32.29 10.88
C LEU A 226 -13.10 33.21 9.97
N ALA A 227 -13.74 32.66 8.94
CA ALA A 227 -14.64 33.42 8.06
C ALA A 227 -15.81 34.03 8.86
N GLY A 228 -16.38 33.28 9.80
CA GLY A 228 -17.44 33.75 10.70
C GLY A 228 -16.98 34.91 11.61
N VAL A 229 -15.77 34.84 12.17
CA VAL A 229 -15.19 35.91 13.00
C VAL A 229 -14.93 37.17 12.18
N VAL A 230 -14.39 37.05 10.97
CA VAL A 230 -14.13 38.20 10.08
C VAL A 230 -15.43 38.89 9.66
N ALA A 231 -16.48 38.12 9.32
CA ALA A 231 -17.79 38.67 8.98
C ALA A 231 -18.44 39.39 10.18
N PHE A 232 -18.32 38.83 11.39
CA PHE A 232 -18.83 39.45 12.61
C PHE A 232 -18.07 40.74 12.97
N ALA A 233 -16.75 40.74 12.83
CA ALA A 233 -15.91 41.91 13.06
C ALA A 233 -16.24 43.06 12.11
N ARG A 234 -16.47 42.78 10.82
CA ARG A 234 -16.91 43.78 9.83
C ARG A 234 -18.25 44.41 10.19
N ARG A 235 -19.21 43.63 10.67
CA ARG A 235 -20.53 44.13 11.08
C ARG A 235 -20.45 45.13 12.24
N ARG A 236 -19.45 45.00 13.12
CA ARG A 236 -19.23 45.94 14.23
C ARG A 236 -18.57 47.27 13.84
N MET A 237 -17.93 47.34 12.67
CA MET A 237 -17.25 48.56 12.19
C MET A 237 -18.11 49.41 11.26
N SER A 238 -19.28 48.91 10.85
CA SER A 238 -20.26 49.64 10.00
C SER A 238 -21.52 50.08 10.76
N ALA A 239 -21.51 49.99 12.10
CA ALA A 239 -22.53 50.51 13.00
C ALA A 239 -21.91 51.57 13.90
#